data_AF-A0AAD2A3Y6-F1
#
_entry.id   AF-A0AAD2A3Y6-F1
#
_cell.length_a   1.000
_cell.length_b   1.000
_cell.length_c   1.000
_cell.angle_alpha   90.00
_cell.angle_beta   90.00
_cell.angle_gamma   90.00
#
_symmetry.space_group_name_H-M   'P 1'
#
loop_
_entity.id
_entity.type
_entity.pdbx_description
1 polymer ?
#
loop_
_entity_poly.entity_id
_entity_poly.type
_entity_poly.pdbx_seq_one_letter_code
_entity_poly.pdbx_strand_id
1 'polypeptide(L)'
;MYFVVEAFKDTIIIIHLACAALSLAFGIREHGIQEGWYEGGSIFVAVFPVVVVSATSNFRQERQFDKLSKISSNIKIDVVRDGKRQKISIFDVAVGDVVFLTIGDQIPANGLFIDGHSFQVDESSLIGESDHEIDSKHNPFLMSGSKVADGYSRMLVISVGMKTAWGKMMSSITKDSNEQTSLQERLNKLTTSIGKVGLSVAFLVLVVMLIRYFTGNTKDENGNREYNGRRIYLNDIFNFVLRIILTAVTIVVVAIPDGLPLAVTLALAYSMKRMMADQAMVRNLSGCEIMGSATVICTDKTRTLTMNQIKVMKF
;
A
#
# COMPACT_ATOMS: atom_id res chain seq x y z
N MET A 1 14.22 -10.39 5.84
CA MET A 1 14.97 -10.25 4.57
C MET A 1 14.09 -9.83 3.40
N TYR A 2 12.90 -10.44 3.19
CA TYR A 2 11.97 -10.08 2.11
C TYR A 2 11.72 -8.56 1.96
N PHE A 3 11.38 -7.87 3.04
CA PHE A 3 11.16 -6.41 3.05
C PHE A 3 12.35 -5.55 2.65
N VAL A 4 13.56 -6.00 2.98
CA VAL A 4 14.79 -5.29 2.58
C VAL A 4 14.97 -5.45 1.07
N VAL A 5 14.72 -6.67 0.54
CA VAL A 5 14.75 -6.95 -0.90
C VAL A 5 13.65 -6.18 -1.65
N GLU A 6 12.47 -6.03 -1.06
CA GLU A 6 11.37 -5.22 -1.62
C GLU A 6 11.75 -3.73 -1.66
N ALA A 7 12.40 -3.20 -0.62
CA ALA A 7 12.93 -1.82 -0.63
C ALA A 7 13.99 -1.63 -1.73
N PHE A 8 14.78 -2.66 -2.04
CA PHE A 8 15.72 -2.64 -3.16
C PHE A 8 15.07 -2.78 -4.55
N LYS A 9 13.76 -3.05 -4.66
CA LYS A 9 13.05 -3.03 -5.95
C LYS A 9 12.65 -1.63 -6.40
N ASP A 10 12.72 -0.63 -5.52
CA ASP A 10 12.42 0.74 -5.90
C ASP A 10 13.49 1.24 -6.88
N THR A 11 13.05 1.54 -8.11
CA THR A 11 13.91 2.02 -9.20
C THR A 11 14.78 3.21 -8.78
N ILE A 12 14.28 4.06 -7.88
CA ILE A 12 14.99 5.24 -7.38
C ILE A 12 16.13 4.84 -6.44
N ILE A 13 15.91 3.87 -5.56
CA ILE A 13 16.94 3.33 -4.66
C ILE A 13 18.02 2.62 -5.47
N ILE A 14 17.65 1.89 -6.52
CA ILE A 14 18.60 1.24 -7.44
C ILE A 14 19.49 2.29 -8.13
N ILE A 15 18.90 3.37 -8.64
CA ILE A 15 19.65 4.47 -9.27
C ILE A 15 20.64 5.08 -8.27
N HIS A 16 20.22 5.37 -7.04
CA HIS A 16 21.10 5.92 -6.01
C HIS A 16 22.24 4.97 -5.61
N LEU A 17 21.95 3.66 -5.48
CA LEU A 17 22.97 2.66 -5.17
C LEU A 17 23.99 2.55 -6.31
N ALA A 18 23.53 2.62 -7.56
CA ALA A 18 24.41 2.63 -8.73
C ALA A 18 25.26 3.91 -8.78
N CYS A 19 24.70 5.07 -8.46
CA CYS A 19 25.42 6.34 -8.39
C CYS A 19 26.46 6.36 -7.27
N ALA A 20 26.11 5.85 -6.08
CA ALA A 20 27.03 5.70 -4.97
C ALA A 20 28.19 4.75 -5.31
N ALA A 21 27.88 3.60 -5.94
CA ALA A 21 28.89 2.64 -6.35
C ALA A 21 29.84 3.20 -7.42
N LEU A 22 29.29 3.92 -8.41
CA LEU A 22 30.10 4.61 -9.43
C LEU A 22 30.98 5.69 -8.80
N SER A 23 30.41 6.57 -7.98
CA SER A 23 31.16 7.64 -7.30
C SER A 23 32.26 7.10 -6.38
N LEU A 24 32.01 6.00 -5.66
CA LEU A 24 33.00 5.35 -4.81
C LEU A 24 34.11 4.66 -5.63
N ALA A 25 33.75 3.96 -6.71
CA ALA A 25 34.73 3.33 -7.59
C ALA A 25 35.64 4.36 -8.28
N PHE A 26 35.09 5.50 -8.69
CA PHE A 26 35.84 6.56 -9.35
C PHE A 26 36.66 7.41 -8.38
N GLY A 27 36.09 7.79 -7.23
CA GLY A 27 36.79 8.55 -6.21
C GLY A 27 38.07 7.84 -5.75
N ILE A 28 37.98 6.53 -5.47
CA ILE A 28 39.13 5.70 -5.08
C ILE A 28 40.19 5.61 -6.19
N ARG A 29 39.78 5.63 -7.46
CA ARG A 29 40.69 5.56 -8.60
C ARG A 29 41.44 6.87 -8.84
N GLU A 30 40.83 8.02 -8.53
CA GLU A 30 41.40 9.35 -8.83
C GLU A 30 42.20 9.93 -7.66
N HIS A 31 41.71 9.82 -6.42
CA HIS A 31 42.34 10.41 -5.23
C HIS A 31 42.95 9.35 -4.29
N GLY A 32 42.99 8.08 -4.72
CA GLY A 32 43.47 6.96 -3.91
C GLY A 32 42.50 6.55 -2.79
N ILE A 33 42.86 5.51 -2.04
CA ILE A 33 41.98 4.90 -1.03
C ILE A 33 41.75 5.83 0.17
N GLN A 34 42.68 6.73 0.49
CA GLN A 34 42.61 7.57 1.69
C GLN A 34 41.69 8.80 1.54
N GLU A 35 41.63 9.41 0.36
CA GLU A 35 40.81 10.61 0.11
C GLU A 35 39.66 10.35 -0.88
N GLY A 36 39.78 9.35 -1.74
CA GLY A 36 38.78 9.02 -2.75
C GLY A 36 37.49 8.39 -2.25
N TRP A 37 37.44 7.98 -0.99
CA TRP A 37 36.24 7.35 -0.41
C TRP A 37 35.21 8.36 0.10
N TYR A 38 35.59 9.63 0.32
CA TYR A 38 34.70 10.64 0.92
C TYR A 38 33.48 10.93 0.04
N GLU A 39 33.67 11.03 -1.28
CA GLU A 39 32.61 11.41 -2.21
C GLU A 39 31.53 10.33 -2.30
N GLY A 40 31.91 9.10 -2.64
CA GLY A 40 30.98 7.96 -2.69
C GLY A 40 30.47 7.51 -1.31
N GLY A 41 31.32 7.61 -0.28
CA GLY A 41 30.97 7.29 1.10
C GLY A 41 29.91 8.23 1.67
N SER A 42 29.98 9.53 1.34
CA SER A 42 28.97 10.51 1.77
C SER A 42 27.58 10.21 1.21
N ILE A 43 27.49 9.80 -0.06
CA ILE A 43 26.24 9.40 -0.71
C ILE A 43 25.69 8.15 -0.04
N PHE A 44 26.54 7.15 0.22
CA PHE A 44 26.13 5.93 0.90
C PHE A 44 25.60 6.21 2.31
N VAL A 45 26.29 7.05 3.09
CA VAL A 45 25.87 7.45 4.44
C VAL A 45 24.59 8.30 4.42
N ALA A 46 24.33 9.08 3.37
CA ALA A 46 23.08 9.84 3.22
C ALA A 46 21.88 8.94 2.86
N VAL A 47 22.08 7.95 1.99
CA VAL A 47 21.01 7.05 1.51
C VAL A 47 20.68 5.96 2.54
N PHE A 48 21.67 5.47 3.29
CA PHE A 48 21.50 4.37 4.24
C PHE A 48 20.40 4.61 5.30
N PRO A 49 20.35 5.76 6.01
CA PRO A 49 19.28 6.06 6.96
C PRO A 49 17.91 6.10 6.30
N VAL A 50 17.80 6.66 5.10
CA VAL A 50 16.54 6.77 4.35
C VAL A 50 16.01 5.38 4.02
N VAL A 51 16.86 4.48 3.51
CA VAL A 51 16.48 3.09 3.20
C VAL A 51 16.08 2.34 4.48
N VAL A 52 16.84 2.49 5.58
CA VAL A 52 16.53 1.83 6.86
C VAL A 52 15.20 2.32 7.45
N VAL A 53 14.96 3.63 7.43
CA VAL A 53 13.69 4.23 7.92
C VAL A 53 12.53 3.77 7.05
N SER A 54 12.68 3.79 5.73
CA SER A 54 11.67 3.32 4.78
C SER A 54 11.33 1.84 4.99
N ALA A 55 12.34 0.98 5.05
CA ALA A 55 12.16 -0.46 5.29
C ALA A 55 11.51 -0.73 6.66
N THR A 56 11.94 -0.01 7.70
CA THR A 56 11.36 -0.16 9.06
C THR A 56 9.92 0.32 9.12
N SER A 57 9.60 1.43 8.44
CA SER A 57 8.25 2.00 8.37
C SER A 57 7.30 1.03 7.66
N ASN A 58 7.66 0.57 6.46
CA ASN A 58 6.87 -0.38 5.68
C ASN A 58 6.66 -1.69 6.45
N PHE A 59 7.71 -2.22 7.09
CA PHE A 59 7.60 -3.41 7.91
C PHE A 59 6.64 -3.24 9.10
N ARG A 60 6.69 -2.09 9.78
CA ARG A 60 5.77 -1.79 10.88
C ARG A 60 4.33 -1.64 10.39
N GLN A 61 4.13 -1.04 9.22
CA GLN A 61 2.81 -0.85 8.62
C GLN A 61 2.16 -2.17 8.24
N GLU A 62 2.86 -3.04 7.50
CA GLU A 62 2.31 -4.32 7.06
C GLU A 62 2.00 -5.23 8.26
N ARG A 63 2.83 -5.19 9.31
CA ARG A 63 2.57 -5.96 10.54
C ARG A 63 1.37 -5.44 11.32
N GLN A 64 1.08 -4.13 11.28
CA GLN A 64 -0.14 -3.59 11.90
C GLN A 64 -1.37 -3.98 11.08
N PHE A 65 -1.28 -3.90 9.75
CA PHE A 65 -2.36 -4.31 8.85
C PHE A 65 -2.68 -5.81 8.98
N ASP A 66 -1.65 -6.67 9.01
CA ASP A 66 -1.82 -8.12 9.14
C ASP A 66 -2.40 -8.51 10.51
N LYS A 67 -2.00 -7.82 11.59
CA LYS A 67 -2.63 -8.00 12.91
C LYS A 67 -4.09 -7.58 12.92
N LEU A 68 -4.42 -6.42 12.34
CA LEU A 68 -5.79 -5.92 12.25
C LEU A 68 -6.67 -6.82 11.37
N SER A 69 -6.12 -7.30 10.26
CA SER A 69 -6.77 -8.27 9.37
C SER A 69 -7.04 -9.59 10.09
N LYS A 70 -6.05 -10.17 10.77
CA LYS A 70 -6.20 -11.43 11.53
C LYS A 70 -7.20 -11.34 12.67
N ILE A 71 -7.26 -10.19 13.36
CA ILE A 71 -8.21 -9.96 14.46
C ILE A 71 -9.62 -9.71 13.92
N SER A 72 -9.76 -8.97 12.81
CA SER A 72 -11.08 -8.67 12.22
C SER A 72 -11.69 -9.83 11.42
N SER A 73 -10.90 -10.81 10.99
CA SER A 73 -11.36 -11.85 10.05
C SER A 73 -11.50 -13.25 10.63
N ASN A 74 -10.93 -13.53 11.81
CA ASN A 74 -11.05 -14.85 12.44
C ASN A 74 -12.30 -14.93 13.33
N ILE A 75 -13.47 -14.92 12.70
CA ILE A 75 -14.74 -15.18 13.37
C ILE A 75 -14.82 -16.69 13.66
N LYS A 76 -15.10 -17.05 14.91
CA LYS A 76 -15.31 -18.45 15.30
C LYS A 76 -16.77 -18.83 15.10
N ILE A 77 -17.00 -19.97 14.47
CA ILE A 77 -18.32 -20.44 14.07
C ILE A 77 -18.57 -21.82 14.65
N ASP A 78 -19.76 -22.02 15.23
CA ASP A 78 -20.18 -23.32 15.73
C ASP A 78 -20.64 -24.22 14.57
N VAL A 79 -19.94 -25.33 14.38
CA VAL A 79 -20.28 -26.33 13.36
C VAL A 79 -20.38 -27.72 13.97
N VAL A 80 -21.08 -28.62 13.29
CA VAL A 80 -21.13 -30.04 13.61
C VAL A 80 -20.30 -30.81 12.58
N ARG A 81 -19.21 -31.43 13.03
CA ARG A 81 -18.44 -32.42 12.25
C ARG A 81 -18.32 -33.70 13.07
N ASP A 82 -18.40 -34.86 12.40
CA ASP A 82 -18.33 -36.18 13.05
C ASP A 82 -19.29 -36.34 14.24
N GLY A 83 -20.47 -35.71 14.14
CA GLY A 83 -21.51 -35.73 15.18
C GLY A 83 -21.20 -34.89 16.43
N LYS A 84 -20.08 -34.16 16.48
CA LYS A 84 -19.70 -33.29 17.61
C LYS A 84 -19.77 -31.82 17.23
N ARG A 85 -20.30 -30.99 18.12
CA ARG A 85 -20.23 -29.53 17.99
C ARG A 85 -18.82 -29.05 18.32
N GLN A 86 -18.26 -28.23 17.44
CA GLN A 86 -16.95 -27.60 17.63
C GLN A 86 -16.92 -26.21 17.01
N LYS A 87 -16.11 -25.33 17.61
CA LYS A 87 -15.85 -23.99 17.07
C LYS A 87 -14.68 -24.04 16.11
N ILE A 88 -14.94 -23.77 14.83
CA ILE A 88 -13.90 -23.65 13.80
C ILE A 88 -13.76 -22.21 13.35
N SER A 89 -12.66 -21.89 12.67
CA SER A 89 -12.54 -20.59 12.00
C SER A 89 -13.49 -20.52 10.81
N ILE A 90 -14.00 -19.33 10.50
CA ILE A 90 -14.76 -19.07 9.27
C ILE A 90 -14.01 -19.52 8.00
N PHE A 91 -12.67 -19.52 8.03
CA PHE A 91 -11.84 -19.97 6.91
C PHE A 91 -11.81 -21.48 6.70
N ASP A 92 -12.11 -22.25 7.75
CA ASP A 92 -12.07 -23.71 7.70
C ASP A 92 -13.42 -24.32 7.29
N VAL A 93 -14.46 -23.49 7.09
CA VAL A 93 -15.81 -23.92 6.70
C VAL A 93 -15.78 -24.53 5.30
N ALA A 94 -16.34 -25.73 5.16
CA ALA A 94 -16.39 -26.50 3.93
C ALA A 94 -17.84 -26.85 3.53
N VAL A 95 -18.02 -27.20 2.26
CA VAL A 95 -19.32 -27.69 1.75
C VAL A 95 -19.68 -29.00 2.46
N GLY A 96 -20.92 -29.10 2.91
CA GLY A 96 -21.42 -30.24 3.68
C GLY A 96 -21.33 -30.06 5.21
N ASP A 97 -20.68 -29.00 5.70
CA ASP A 97 -20.73 -28.67 7.12
C ASP A 97 -22.15 -28.27 7.54
N VAL A 98 -22.53 -28.66 8.75
CA VAL A 98 -23.76 -28.18 9.39
C VAL A 98 -23.38 -27.08 10.38
N VAL A 99 -23.77 -25.85 10.08
CA VAL A 99 -23.47 -24.65 10.86
C VAL A 99 -24.64 -24.36 11.78
N PHE A 100 -24.35 -24.05 13.05
CA PHE A 100 -25.32 -23.49 13.98
C PHE A 100 -25.25 -21.97 13.95
N LEU A 101 -26.40 -21.35 13.69
CA LEU A 101 -26.58 -19.91 13.61
C LEU A 101 -27.46 -19.45 14.77
N THR A 102 -26.99 -18.44 15.48
CA THR A 102 -27.70 -17.80 16.59
C THR A 102 -27.81 -16.29 16.36
N ILE A 103 -28.66 -15.63 17.16
CA ILE A 103 -28.92 -14.19 17.06
C ILE A 103 -27.60 -13.39 17.06
N GLY A 104 -27.43 -12.52 16.06
CA GLY A 104 -26.25 -11.68 15.88
C GLY A 104 -25.13 -12.32 15.06
N ASP A 105 -25.19 -13.61 14.74
CA ASP A 105 -24.20 -14.26 13.89
C ASP A 105 -24.31 -13.78 12.44
N GLN A 106 -23.16 -13.67 11.77
CA GLN A 106 -23.12 -13.45 10.33
C GLN A 106 -23.07 -14.80 9.62
N ILE A 107 -23.93 -15.00 8.62
CA ILE A 107 -24.00 -16.23 7.84
C ILE A 107 -22.70 -16.39 7.03
N PRO A 108 -21.88 -17.42 7.28
CA PRO A 108 -20.52 -17.47 6.75
C PRO A 108 -20.43 -17.90 5.28
N ALA A 109 -21.41 -18.64 4.81
CA ALA A 109 -21.41 -19.31 3.53
C ALA A 109 -22.85 -19.43 3.03
N ASN A 110 -23.02 -19.65 1.72
CA ASN A 110 -24.37 -19.93 1.22
C ASN A 110 -24.77 -21.33 1.70
N GLY A 111 -26.00 -21.46 2.16
CA GLY A 111 -26.49 -22.71 2.72
C GLY A 111 -27.98 -22.93 2.54
N LEU A 112 -28.42 -24.10 2.96
CA LEU A 112 -29.82 -24.49 3.03
C LEU A 112 -30.26 -24.53 4.48
N PHE A 113 -31.41 -23.94 4.79
CA PHE A 113 -32.05 -24.08 6.08
C PHE A 113 -32.45 -25.55 6.32
N ILE A 114 -32.03 -26.13 7.45
CA ILE A 114 -32.39 -27.49 7.85
C ILE A 114 -33.52 -27.46 8.88
N ASP A 115 -33.28 -26.77 9.99
CA ASP A 115 -34.13 -26.77 11.17
C ASP A 115 -33.86 -25.51 11.99
N GLY A 116 -34.84 -25.00 12.73
CA GLY A 116 -34.71 -23.75 13.47
C GLY A 116 -36.04 -23.27 14.04
N HIS A 117 -35.97 -22.27 14.92
CA HIS A 117 -37.14 -21.66 15.53
C HIS A 117 -37.06 -20.14 15.39
N SER A 118 -38.16 -19.53 14.92
CA SER A 118 -38.31 -18.07 14.74
C SER A 118 -37.10 -17.42 14.06
N PHE A 119 -36.56 -18.06 13.03
CA PHE A 119 -35.32 -17.65 12.41
C PHE A 119 -35.56 -16.52 11.40
N GLN A 120 -35.14 -15.32 11.78
CA GLN A 120 -35.21 -14.12 10.94
C GLN A 120 -33.82 -13.68 10.53
N VAL A 121 -33.68 -13.27 9.28
CA VAL A 121 -32.40 -12.85 8.71
C VAL A 121 -32.54 -11.45 8.15
N ASP A 122 -31.53 -10.64 8.45
CA ASP A 122 -31.34 -9.31 7.94
C ASP A 122 -30.42 -9.35 6.71
N GLU A 123 -31.01 -9.09 5.55
CA GLU A 123 -30.34 -9.07 4.24
C GLU A 123 -29.98 -7.65 3.79
N SER A 124 -30.05 -6.66 4.68
CA SER A 124 -29.71 -5.26 4.38
C SER A 124 -28.33 -5.09 3.78
N SER A 125 -27.37 -5.95 4.14
CA SER A 125 -26.00 -5.93 3.61
C SER A 125 -25.89 -6.36 2.14
N LEU A 126 -26.89 -7.06 1.60
CA LEU A 126 -26.91 -7.58 0.23
C LEU A 126 -27.93 -6.87 -0.67
N ILE A 127 -29.13 -6.62 -0.15
CA ILE A 127 -30.29 -6.16 -0.93
C ILE A 127 -30.75 -4.76 -0.47
N GLY A 128 -30.31 -4.29 0.70
CA GLY A 128 -30.72 -2.99 1.25
C GLY A 128 -32.11 -2.98 1.89
N GLU A 129 -32.79 -4.12 1.96
CA GLU A 129 -34.06 -4.29 2.66
C GLU A 129 -33.83 -4.94 4.02
N SER A 130 -34.57 -4.47 5.03
CA SER A 130 -34.52 -5.01 6.40
C SER A 130 -35.72 -5.92 6.66
N ASP A 131 -35.44 -7.04 7.34
CA ASP A 131 -36.38 -8.05 7.84
C ASP A 131 -37.05 -8.93 6.77
N HIS A 132 -36.49 -10.12 6.57
CA HIS A 132 -37.16 -11.22 5.91
C HIS A 132 -37.26 -12.42 6.86
N GLU A 133 -38.50 -12.90 7.05
CA GLU A 133 -38.75 -14.21 7.63
C GLU A 133 -38.54 -15.26 6.53
N ILE A 134 -37.62 -16.20 6.76
CA ILE A 134 -37.29 -17.22 5.77
C ILE A 134 -38.43 -18.22 5.72
N ASP A 135 -39.14 -18.25 4.59
CA ASP A 135 -40.12 -19.30 4.32
C ASP A 135 -39.39 -20.61 4.02
N SER A 136 -39.36 -21.49 5.03
CA SER A 136 -38.74 -22.81 4.95
C SER A 136 -39.31 -23.70 3.83
N LYS A 137 -40.52 -23.42 3.33
CA LYS A 137 -41.18 -24.21 2.28
C LYS A 137 -40.95 -23.67 0.87
N HIS A 138 -40.87 -22.35 0.71
CA HIS A 138 -40.76 -21.74 -0.63
C HIS A 138 -39.34 -21.27 -0.96
N ASN A 139 -38.54 -20.88 0.04
CA ASN A 139 -37.18 -20.37 -0.18
C ASN A 139 -36.24 -20.71 0.98
N PRO A 140 -35.82 -21.99 1.13
CA PRO A 140 -34.92 -22.41 2.21
C PRO A 140 -33.46 -21.96 2.03
N PHE A 141 -33.15 -21.02 1.14
CA PHE A 141 -31.78 -20.60 0.86
C PHE A 141 -31.32 -19.51 1.83
N LEU A 142 -30.14 -19.69 2.39
CA LEU A 142 -29.46 -18.74 3.25
C LEU A 142 -28.27 -18.13 2.50
N MET A 143 -28.25 -16.81 2.40
CA MET A 143 -27.21 -16.06 1.71
C MET A 143 -26.04 -15.75 2.65
N SER A 144 -24.81 -16.00 2.18
CA SER A 144 -23.58 -15.57 2.85
C SER A 144 -23.57 -14.05 3.00
N GLY A 145 -23.16 -13.54 4.16
CA GLY A 145 -23.05 -12.10 4.42
C GLY A 145 -24.25 -11.51 5.19
N SER A 146 -25.43 -12.12 5.11
CA SER A 146 -26.61 -11.74 5.89
C SER A 146 -26.40 -11.99 7.39
N LYS A 147 -27.13 -11.26 8.25
CA LYS A 147 -27.03 -11.37 9.71
C LYS A 147 -28.29 -11.99 10.30
N VAL A 148 -28.14 -12.82 11.32
CA VAL A 148 -29.29 -13.37 12.05
C VAL A 148 -29.88 -12.27 12.93
N ALA A 149 -31.12 -11.88 12.62
CA ALA A 149 -31.86 -10.86 13.36
C ALA A 149 -32.52 -11.43 14.60
N ASP A 150 -33.10 -12.64 14.49
CA ASP A 150 -33.78 -13.32 15.59
C ASP A 150 -33.77 -14.85 15.40
N GLY A 151 -33.96 -15.57 16.51
CA GLY A 151 -34.06 -17.03 16.55
C GLY A 151 -32.73 -17.78 16.40
N TYR A 152 -32.84 -19.07 16.07
CA TYR A 152 -31.68 -19.92 15.80
C TYR A 152 -32.00 -20.91 14.67
N SER A 153 -30.96 -21.33 13.95
CA SER A 153 -31.08 -22.28 12.84
C SER A 153 -29.86 -23.18 12.70
N ARG A 154 -30.09 -24.36 12.14
CA ARG A 154 -29.08 -25.23 11.55
C ARG A 154 -29.10 -25.05 10.04
N MET A 155 -27.93 -24.76 9.48
CA MET A 155 -27.73 -24.56 8.06
C MET A 155 -26.79 -25.61 7.49
N LEU A 156 -27.14 -26.21 6.34
CA LEU A 156 -26.21 -27.01 5.54
C LEU A 156 -25.44 -26.12 4.58
N VAL A 157 -24.11 -26.13 4.61
CA VAL A 157 -23.29 -25.34 3.69
C VAL A 157 -23.31 -25.95 2.29
N ILE A 158 -23.73 -25.17 1.29
CA ILE A 158 -23.77 -25.60 -0.14
C ILE A 158 -22.64 -25.01 -0.98
N SER A 159 -22.14 -23.81 -0.64
CA SER A 159 -21.01 -23.19 -1.34
C SER A 159 -20.26 -22.21 -0.45
N VAL A 160 -18.94 -22.15 -0.64
CA VAL A 160 -18.01 -21.34 0.16
C VAL A 160 -17.10 -20.49 -0.74
N GLY A 161 -16.49 -19.45 -0.17
CA GLY A 161 -15.51 -18.60 -0.86
C GLY A 161 -16.10 -17.84 -2.05
N MET A 162 -15.34 -17.75 -3.15
CA MET A 162 -15.72 -16.98 -4.35
C MET A 162 -16.97 -17.50 -5.08
N LYS A 163 -17.46 -18.71 -4.73
CA LYS A 163 -18.68 -19.27 -5.30
C LYS A 163 -19.95 -18.71 -4.67
N THR A 164 -19.85 -17.98 -3.55
CA THR A 164 -20.99 -17.31 -2.92
C THR A 164 -21.24 -15.92 -3.52
N ALA A 165 -22.47 -15.41 -3.41
CA ALA A 165 -22.82 -14.07 -3.89
C ALA A 165 -21.97 -13.00 -3.20
N TRP A 166 -21.83 -13.11 -1.88
CA TRP A 166 -20.97 -12.25 -1.07
C TRP A 166 -19.49 -12.37 -1.44
N GLY A 167 -18.98 -13.59 -1.67
CA GLY A 167 -17.60 -13.80 -2.09
C GLY A 167 -17.30 -13.16 -3.44
N LYS A 168 -18.24 -13.23 -4.39
CA LYS A 168 -18.13 -12.55 -5.69
C LYS A 168 -18.16 -11.02 -5.53
N MET A 169 -19.09 -10.48 -4.74
CA MET A 169 -19.19 -9.05 -4.42
C MET A 169 -17.92 -8.52 -3.75
N MET A 170 -17.44 -9.21 -2.71
CA MET A 170 -16.22 -8.85 -1.98
C MET A 170 -14.97 -8.96 -2.87
N SER A 171 -14.92 -9.92 -3.80
CA SER A 171 -13.81 -10.02 -4.75
C SER A 171 -13.73 -8.81 -5.69
N SER A 172 -14.87 -8.27 -6.12
CA SER A 172 -14.92 -7.04 -6.94
C SER A 172 -14.45 -5.83 -6.13
N ILE A 173 -14.88 -5.70 -4.88
CA ILE A 173 -14.45 -4.60 -3.98
C ILE A 173 -12.96 -4.69 -3.65
N THR A 174 -12.44 -5.90 -3.44
CA THR A 174 -11.03 -6.11 -3.09
C THR A 174 -10.13 -5.87 -4.31
N LYS A 175 -10.60 -6.13 -5.53
CA LYS A 175 -9.83 -5.88 -6.76
C LYS A 175 -9.48 -4.40 -6.94
N ASP A 176 -10.34 -3.50 -6.48
CA ASP A 176 -10.13 -2.04 -6.51
C ASP A 176 -9.31 -1.53 -5.30
N SER A 177 -9.07 -2.35 -4.27
CA SER A 177 -8.36 -1.91 -3.05
C SER A 177 -6.85 -1.75 -3.22
N ASN A 178 -6.28 -2.26 -4.32
CA ASN A 178 -4.85 -2.15 -4.63
C ASN A 178 -4.54 -0.96 -5.57
N GLU A 179 -5.51 -0.07 -5.81
CA GLU A 179 -5.26 1.17 -6.54
C GLU A 179 -4.49 2.17 -5.68
N GLN A 180 -3.48 2.79 -6.27
CA GLN A 180 -2.71 3.86 -5.65
C GLN A 180 -3.64 5.00 -5.21
N THR A 181 -3.33 5.66 -4.10
CA THR A 181 -4.18 6.77 -3.65
C THR A 181 -4.12 7.94 -4.63
N SER A 182 -5.19 8.74 -4.72
CA SER A 182 -5.26 9.85 -5.68
C SER A 182 -4.15 10.89 -5.50
N LEU A 183 -3.70 11.12 -4.28
CA LEU A 183 -2.59 11.99 -3.91
C LEU A 183 -1.27 11.32 -4.26
N GLN A 184 -1.13 10.00 -4.05
CA GLN A 184 0.06 9.27 -4.48
C GLN A 184 0.24 9.33 -6.00
N GLU A 185 -0.85 9.23 -6.78
CA GLU A 185 -0.81 9.39 -8.23
C GLU A 185 -0.38 10.81 -8.65
N ARG A 186 -0.95 11.84 -8.01
CA ARG A 186 -0.59 13.24 -8.28
C ARG A 186 0.86 13.55 -7.90
N LEU A 187 1.32 13.04 -6.76
CA LEU A 187 2.71 13.19 -6.34
C LEU A 187 3.66 12.43 -7.24
N ASN A 188 3.28 11.26 -7.75
CA ASN A 188 4.07 10.54 -8.73
C ASN A 188 4.16 11.31 -10.06
N LYS A 189 3.06 11.95 -10.50
CA LYS A 189 3.06 12.88 -11.64
C LYS A 189 3.97 14.09 -11.42
N LEU A 190 3.98 14.66 -10.22
CA LEU A 190 4.89 15.75 -9.85
C LEU A 190 6.34 15.29 -9.82
N THR A 191 6.62 14.15 -9.18
CA THR A 191 7.96 13.54 -9.07
C THR A 191 8.53 13.23 -10.46
N THR A 192 7.72 12.65 -11.35
CA THR A 192 8.13 12.39 -12.74
C THR A 192 8.34 13.66 -13.55
N SER A 193 7.57 14.72 -13.31
CA SER A 193 7.76 16.02 -13.96
C SER A 193 9.06 16.71 -13.49
N ILE A 194 9.30 16.71 -12.18
CA ILE A 194 10.54 17.22 -11.58
C ILE A 194 11.74 16.40 -12.09
N GLY A 195 11.62 15.06 -12.14
CA GLY A 195 12.66 14.18 -12.69
C GLY A 195 12.97 14.48 -14.16
N LYS A 196 11.97 14.76 -15.00
CA LYS A 196 12.18 15.17 -16.39
C LYS A 196 12.91 16.51 -16.50
N VAL A 197 12.54 17.50 -15.69
CA VAL A 197 13.21 18.81 -15.64
C VAL A 197 14.65 18.65 -15.15
N GLY A 198 14.87 17.89 -14.07
CA GLY A 198 16.19 17.59 -13.53
C GLY A 198 17.09 16.90 -14.55
N LEU A 199 16.57 15.93 -15.29
CA LEU A 199 17.29 15.25 -16.37
C LEU A 199 17.65 16.20 -17.52
N SER A 200 16.73 17.09 -17.91
CA SER A 200 16.98 18.11 -18.93
C SER A 200 18.10 19.07 -18.52
N VAL A 201 18.08 19.53 -17.27
CA VAL A 201 19.13 20.40 -16.72
C VAL A 201 20.47 19.67 -16.62
N ALA A 202 20.50 18.43 -16.14
CA ALA A 202 21.72 17.62 -16.08
C ALA A 202 22.34 17.41 -17.47
N PHE A 203 21.49 17.13 -18.47
CA PHE A 203 21.94 17.00 -19.86
C PHE A 203 22.50 18.32 -20.41
N LEU A 204 21.83 19.45 -20.15
CA LEU A 204 22.29 20.76 -20.57
C LEU A 204 23.65 21.11 -19.94
N VAL A 205 23.82 20.87 -18.64
CA VAL A 205 25.10 21.08 -17.94
C VAL A 205 26.19 20.20 -18.52
N LEU A 206 25.89 18.92 -18.80
CA LEU A 206 26.82 18.00 -19.44
C LEU A 206 27.28 18.56 -20.79
N VAL A 207 26.36 18.97 -21.67
CA VAL A 207 26.68 19.54 -22.99
C VAL A 207 27.51 20.82 -22.85
N VAL A 208 27.16 21.72 -21.93
CA VAL A 208 27.91 22.97 -21.70
C VAL A 208 29.33 22.69 -21.20
N MET A 209 29.49 21.74 -20.27
CA MET A 209 30.81 21.33 -19.77
C MET A 209 31.67 20.71 -20.88
N LEU A 210 31.06 19.89 -21.73
CA LEU A 210 31.72 19.23 -22.86
C LEU A 210 32.16 20.27 -23.92
N ILE A 211 31.32 21.26 -24.24
CA ILE A 211 31.67 22.37 -25.14
C ILE A 211 32.81 23.22 -24.55
N ARG A 212 32.76 23.54 -23.25
CA ARG A 212 33.82 24.32 -22.57
C ARG A 212 35.17 23.62 -22.60
N TYR A 213 35.16 22.30 -22.46
CA TYR A 213 36.34 21.46 -22.60
C TYR A 213 36.94 21.52 -23.99
N PHE A 214 36.14 21.27 -25.04
CA PHE A 214 36.62 21.32 -26.43
C PHE A 214 37.00 22.73 -26.90
N THR A 215 36.38 23.78 -26.36
CA THR A 215 36.71 25.18 -26.65
C THR A 215 37.99 25.64 -25.93
N GLY A 216 38.51 24.84 -24.99
CA GLY A 216 39.75 25.13 -24.25
C GLY A 216 39.65 26.30 -23.29
N ASN A 217 38.43 26.64 -22.85
CA ASN A 217 38.17 27.72 -21.89
C ASN A 217 38.09 27.21 -20.44
N THR A 218 38.34 25.92 -20.21
CA THR A 218 38.48 25.33 -18.87
C THR A 218 39.90 25.57 -18.35
N LYS A 219 39.98 26.13 -17.13
CA LYS A 219 41.20 26.31 -16.37
C LYS A 219 41.16 25.38 -15.16
N ASP A 220 42.24 24.67 -14.93
CA ASP A 220 42.48 23.83 -13.75
C ASP A 220 42.56 24.69 -12.47
N GLU A 221 42.52 24.09 -11.28
CA GLU A 221 42.68 24.76 -9.97
C GLU A 221 43.97 25.61 -9.88
N ASN A 222 44.97 25.27 -10.70
CA ASN A 222 46.24 25.99 -10.82
C ASN A 222 46.25 27.10 -11.90
N GLY A 223 45.11 27.43 -12.51
CA GLY A 223 44.96 28.53 -13.47
C GLY A 223 45.43 28.24 -14.91
N ASN A 224 45.89 27.02 -15.19
CA ASN A 224 46.38 26.59 -16.50
C ASN A 224 45.25 26.05 -17.39
N ARG A 225 45.34 26.24 -18.72
CA ARG A 225 44.38 25.67 -19.68
C ARG A 225 44.52 24.14 -19.70
N GLU A 226 43.47 23.41 -19.32
CA GLU A 226 43.47 21.94 -19.36
C GLU A 226 43.59 21.40 -20.79
N TYR A 227 43.04 22.12 -21.77
CA TYR A 227 43.18 21.77 -23.17
C TYR A 227 44.44 22.40 -23.78
N ASN A 228 45.57 21.70 -23.67
CA ASN A 228 46.77 22.00 -24.44
C ASN A 228 46.86 20.99 -25.59
N GLY A 229 46.46 21.39 -26.80
CA GLY A 229 46.39 20.56 -28.01
C GLY A 229 47.71 19.98 -28.55
N ARG A 230 48.69 19.69 -27.68
CA ARG A 230 50.03 19.21 -28.06
C ARG A 230 50.49 17.94 -27.35
N ARG A 231 49.96 17.58 -26.17
CA ARG A 231 50.15 16.26 -25.53
C ARG A 231 48.96 15.93 -24.66
N ILE A 232 48.07 15.09 -25.18
CA ILE A 232 46.90 14.61 -24.48
C ILE A 232 47.23 13.20 -24.00
N TYR A 233 47.38 12.99 -22.69
CA TYR A 233 47.37 11.64 -22.15
C TYR A 233 45.91 11.17 -22.09
N LEU A 234 45.65 9.93 -22.55
CA LEU A 234 44.30 9.34 -22.51
C LEU A 234 43.70 9.34 -21.10
N ASN A 235 44.54 9.31 -20.07
CA ASN A 235 44.12 9.36 -18.68
C ASN A 235 43.52 10.72 -18.28
N ASP A 236 44.04 11.84 -18.80
CA ASP A 236 43.55 13.18 -18.46
C ASP A 236 42.16 13.44 -19.08
N ILE A 237 41.96 13.01 -20.35
CA ILE A 237 40.63 13.03 -20.97
C ILE A 237 39.65 12.19 -20.15
N PHE A 238 40.08 10.98 -19.77
CA PHE A 238 39.22 10.04 -19.08
C PHE A 238 38.77 10.59 -17.71
N ASN A 239 39.69 11.14 -16.92
CA ASN A 239 39.38 11.76 -15.63
C ASN A 239 38.43 12.96 -15.78
N PHE A 240 38.66 13.81 -16.79
CA PHE A 240 37.78 14.95 -17.05
C PHE A 240 36.35 14.53 -17.45
N VAL A 241 36.22 13.56 -18.36
CA VAL A 241 34.92 13.00 -18.76
C VAL A 241 34.22 12.36 -17.56
N LEU A 242 34.95 11.67 -16.69
CA LEU A 242 34.41 11.11 -15.46
C LEU A 242 33.90 12.19 -14.50
N ARG A 243 34.62 13.30 -14.31
CA ARG A 243 34.18 14.42 -13.47
C ARG A 243 32.88 15.04 -13.98
N ILE A 244 32.73 15.17 -15.30
CA ILE A 244 31.47 15.62 -15.92
C ILE A 244 30.33 14.64 -15.64
N ILE A 245 30.58 13.34 -15.81
CA ILE A 245 29.57 12.29 -15.56
C ILE A 245 29.15 12.31 -14.09
N LEU A 246 30.10 12.44 -13.16
CA LEU A 246 29.84 12.50 -11.74
C LEU A 246 29.01 13.73 -11.36
N THR A 247 29.32 14.88 -11.94
CA THR A 247 28.53 16.12 -11.78
C THR A 247 27.11 15.98 -12.33
N ALA A 248 26.94 15.32 -13.49
CA ALA A 248 25.60 15.07 -14.04
C ALA A 248 24.78 14.12 -13.16
N VAL A 249 25.43 13.08 -12.62
CA VAL A 249 24.84 12.12 -11.70
C VAL A 249 24.39 12.79 -10.39
N THR A 250 25.22 13.66 -9.80
CA THR A 250 24.86 14.37 -8.57
C THR A 250 23.68 15.32 -8.76
N ILE A 251 23.58 15.99 -9.92
CA ILE A 251 22.43 16.83 -10.27
C ILE A 251 21.14 16.00 -10.32
N VAL A 252 21.19 14.80 -10.92
CA VAL A 252 20.02 13.91 -11.01
C VAL A 252 19.59 13.43 -9.62
N VAL A 253 20.55 13.01 -8.78
CA VAL A 253 20.31 12.58 -7.39
C VAL A 253 19.65 13.69 -6.57
N VAL A 254 20.16 14.92 -6.65
CA VAL A 254 19.60 16.07 -5.91
C VAL A 254 18.21 16.47 -6.43
N ALA A 255 17.92 16.24 -7.71
CA ALA A 255 16.66 16.64 -8.31
C ALA A 255 15.47 15.73 -7.95
N ILE A 256 15.69 14.46 -7.58
CA ILE A 256 14.60 13.52 -7.30
C ILE A 256 14.23 13.62 -5.80
N PRO A 257 12.99 14.00 -5.46
CA PRO A 257 12.56 14.15 -4.07
C PRO A 257 12.18 12.81 -3.45
N ASP A 258 13.18 12.01 -3.07
CA ASP A 258 13.02 10.65 -2.53
C ASP A 258 12.21 10.56 -1.22
N GLY A 259 12.18 11.66 -0.45
CA GLY A 259 11.44 11.73 0.81
C GLY A 259 9.93 11.91 0.64
N LEU A 260 9.46 12.28 -0.56
CA LEU A 260 8.07 12.70 -0.77
C LEU A 260 7.08 11.53 -0.59
N PRO A 261 7.27 10.34 -1.21
CA PRO A 261 6.35 9.22 -1.02
C PRO A 261 6.38 8.71 0.43
N LEU A 262 7.57 8.65 1.03
CA LEU A 262 7.76 8.20 2.41
C LEU A 262 7.04 9.12 3.41
N ALA A 263 7.15 10.44 3.25
CA ALA A 263 6.50 11.42 4.09
C ALA A 263 4.97 11.28 4.06
N VAL A 264 4.41 11.00 2.88
CA VAL A 264 2.96 10.82 2.69
C VAL A 264 2.48 9.53 3.35
N THR A 265 3.18 8.41 3.15
CA THR A 265 2.83 7.14 3.79
C THR A 265 2.89 7.25 5.31
N LEU A 266 3.90 7.94 5.86
CA LEU A 266 4.01 8.22 7.29
C LEU A 266 2.86 9.11 7.80
N ALA A 267 2.54 10.18 7.08
CA ALA A 267 1.44 11.08 7.44
C ALA A 267 0.08 10.34 7.44
N LEU A 268 -0.20 9.54 6.41
CA LEU A 268 -1.41 8.71 6.32
C LEU A 268 -1.46 7.65 7.43
N ALA A 269 -0.35 6.98 7.71
CA ALA A 269 -0.27 6.01 8.79
C ALA A 269 -0.54 6.65 10.16
N TYR A 270 0.00 7.84 10.41
CA TYR A 270 -0.27 8.60 11.62
C TYR A 270 -1.75 9.02 11.70
N SER A 271 -2.32 9.51 10.60
CA SER A 271 -3.74 9.87 10.52
C SER A 271 -4.66 8.70 10.84
N MET A 272 -4.41 7.53 10.25
CA MET A 272 -5.19 6.31 10.54
C MET A 272 -5.10 5.92 12.01
N LYS A 273 -3.91 5.97 12.62
CA LYS A 273 -3.75 5.67 14.05
C LYS A 273 -4.58 6.61 14.92
N ARG A 274 -4.68 7.89 14.55
CA ARG A 274 -5.51 8.87 15.26
C ARG A 274 -7.00 8.59 15.04
N MET A 275 -7.43 8.34 13.81
CA MET A 275 -8.84 8.00 13.49
C MET A 275 -9.33 6.74 14.22
N MET A 276 -8.46 5.74 14.38
CA MET A 276 -8.79 4.54 15.16
C MET A 276 -9.02 4.85 16.64
N ALA A 277 -8.30 5.82 17.22
CA ALA A 277 -8.55 6.25 18.59
C ALA A 277 -9.92 6.93 18.74
N ASP A 278 -10.40 7.59 17.69
CA ASP A 278 -11.72 8.22 17.60
C ASP A 278 -12.84 7.25 17.16
N GLN A 279 -12.62 5.94 17.31
CA GLN A 279 -13.54 4.85 16.92
C GLN A 279 -13.87 4.78 15.41
N ALA A 280 -13.15 5.50 14.56
CA ALA A 280 -13.27 5.41 13.10
C ALA A 280 -12.25 4.40 12.54
N MET A 281 -12.69 3.16 12.34
CA MET A 281 -11.85 2.09 11.80
C MET A 281 -11.70 2.22 10.27
N VAL A 282 -10.57 2.77 9.82
CA VAL A 282 -10.21 2.80 8.41
C VAL A 282 -9.61 1.46 7.99
N ARG A 283 -10.28 0.76 7.05
CA ARG A 283 -9.81 -0.53 6.52
C ARG A 283 -8.79 -0.40 5.39
N ASN A 284 -8.86 0.66 4.58
CA ASN A 284 -7.95 0.93 3.46
C ASN A 284 -7.32 2.31 3.58
N LEU A 285 -5.99 2.40 3.40
CA LEU A 285 -5.22 3.66 3.42
C LEU A 285 -5.79 4.72 2.45
N SER A 286 -6.21 4.28 1.26
CA SER A 286 -6.84 5.13 0.24
C SER A 286 -8.16 5.76 0.71
N GLY A 287 -8.94 5.05 1.53
CA GLY A 287 -10.22 5.54 2.04
C GLY A 287 -10.08 6.77 2.94
N CYS A 288 -9.00 6.86 3.71
CA CYS A 288 -8.73 8.03 4.56
C CYS A 288 -8.54 9.31 3.75
N GLU A 289 -7.86 9.21 2.62
CA GLU A 289 -7.57 10.37 1.76
C GLU A 289 -8.80 10.78 0.96
N ILE A 290 -9.46 9.82 0.31
CA ILE A 290 -10.65 10.07 -0.52
C ILE A 290 -11.75 10.71 0.32
N MET A 291 -11.93 10.29 1.57
CA MET A 291 -12.93 10.86 2.47
C MET A 291 -12.71 12.35 2.75
N GLY A 292 -11.46 12.83 2.72
CA GLY A 292 -11.15 14.27 2.84
C GLY A 292 -11.67 15.11 1.66
N SER A 293 -11.96 14.47 0.53
CA SER A 293 -12.53 15.09 -0.68
C SER A 293 -14.01 14.76 -0.90
N ALA A 294 -14.66 14.09 0.05
CA ALA A 294 -16.07 13.72 -0.08
C ALA A 294 -16.97 14.97 -0.18
N THR A 295 -17.71 15.07 -1.28
CA THR A 295 -18.69 16.15 -1.51
C THR A 295 -20.12 15.72 -1.21
N VAL A 296 -20.38 14.41 -1.24
CA VAL A 296 -21.69 13.82 -1.00
C VAL A 296 -21.53 12.66 -0.03
N ILE A 297 -22.34 12.67 1.04
CA ILE A 297 -22.43 11.57 2.00
C ILE A 297 -23.80 10.93 1.82
N CYS A 298 -23.83 9.76 1.17
CA CYS A 298 -25.01 8.92 1.13
C CYS A 298 -25.06 8.10 2.42
N THR A 299 -26.02 8.40 3.28
CA THR A 299 -26.25 7.67 4.53
C THR A 299 -27.55 6.91 4.45
N ASP A 300 -27.56 5.68 4.97
CA ASP A 300 -28.82 5.01 5.29
C ASP A 300 -29.49 5.72 6.47
N LYS A 301 -30.82 5.67 6.55
CA LYS A 301 -31.58 6.17 7.68
C LYS A 301 -31.56 5.17 8.82
N THR A 302 -31.89 3.93 8.55
CA THR A 302 -32.11 2.91 9.58
C THR A 302 -30.78 2.48 10.16
N ARG A 303 -30.67 2.44 11.49
CA ARG A 303 -29.45 2.06 12.25
C ARG A 303 -28.20 2.94 12.04
N THR A 304 -28.24 3.92 11.13
CA THR A 304 -27.14 4.88 10.94
C THR A 304 -27.53 6.26 11.48
N LEU A 305 -28.64 6.84 11.00
CA LEU A 305 -29.15 8.11 11.54
C LEU A 305 -30.10 7.91 12.73
N THR A 306 -30.81 6.78 12.77
CA THR A 306 -31.73 6.45 13.86
C THR A 306 -31.06 5.53 14.88
N MET A 307 -31.39 5.72 16.17
CA MET A 307 -30.97 4.81 17.25
C MET A 307 -31.60 3.40 17.15
N ASN A 308 -32.40 3.14 16.10
CA ASN A 308 -33.18 1.92 15.92
C ASN A 308 -34.01 1.52 17.17
N GLN A 309 -34.42 2.52 17.95
CA GLN A 309 -35.30 2.37 19.10
C GLN A 309 -36.67 2.94 18.71
N ILE A 310 -37.64 2.05 18.48
CA ILE A 310 -39.00 2.46 18.13
C ILE A 310 -39.70 2.93 19.41
N LYS A 311 -40.12 4.19 19.42
CA LYS A 311 -40.89 4.77 20.52
C LYS A 311 -42.23 5.27 19.98
N VAL A 312 -43.34 4.80 20.57
CA VAL A 312 -44.68 5.29 20.24
C VAL A 312 -44.84 6.69 20.87
N MET A 313 -44.98 7.72 20.02
CA MET A 313 -45.07 9.12 20.45
C MET A 313 -46.51 9.62 20.58
N LYS A 314 -47.44 9.03 19.82
CA LYS A 314 -48.86 9.36 19.83
C LYS A 314 -49.67 8.12 19.47
N PHE A 315 -50.76 7.93 20.19
CA PHE A 315 -51.85 7.01 19.85
C PHE A 315 -52.94 7.78 19.11
#